data_AF-A0A7C6E1N2-F1
#
_entry.id   AF-A0A7C6E1N2-F1
#
_cell.length_a   1.000
_cell.length_b   1.000
_cell.length_c   1.000
_cell.angle_alpha   90.00
_cell.angle_beta   90.00
_cell.angle_gamma   90.00
#
_symmetry.space_group_name_H-M   'P 1'
#
loop_
_entity.id
_entity.type
_entity.pdbx_description
1 polymer ?
#
loop_
_entity_poly.entity_id
_entity_poly.type
_entity_poly.pdbx_seq_one_letter_code
_entity_poly.pdbx_strand_id
1 'polypeptide(L)'
;MKTNIRGYEARVLIATMVLTLLTPIVLLVTGQPQDYTLVYSAPRAYTGADWMDVKAVYMKTAENRLYFYVEYYGAIPSSGDYYREIYIYMDTDRNPQTGSVSNELGRDYYIWFNLYGNNVSSGATLYKWNSTSNSWKNIKSLKPNMRLAPGLNYMEIWVDQNDIGYTPSGIDFYMDTYSYVVAMPKTELSYVVGSSVKQITVDGEPGDWGSIAPLTTFQSRSINPPELEISNIYVANDAENLYIRIDTRGTPTASINTGTLSRYFYVYLDTDNNNGTGYAGYGGAEFYPYAYFKAQPSKYTYVDYYRYTGTGSDWRWQRVTGDSASSNFNSVFEFKIPLSLLEVGPGQQIGLYISDRWWYLYRSIPKPVYSATYPPATTTAAGGIVGFFGSGTVFL
;
A
#
# COMPACT_ATOMS: atom_id res chain seq x y z
N MET A 1 -30.88 -17.60 62.66
CA MET A 1 -30.06 -16.47 62.14
C MET A 1 -29.36 -16.89 60.84
N LYS A 2 -30.11 -17.28 59.80
CA LYS A 2 -29.53 -17.91 58.59
C LYS A 2 -30.46 -17.83 57.37
N THR A 3 -30.95 -16.64 57.01
CA THR A 3 -31.79 -16.48 55.80
C THR A 3 -31.95 -15.00 55.44
N ASN A 4 -30.88 -14.33 54.98
CA ASN A 4 -31.02 -13.03 54.29
C ASN A 4 -29.86 -12.64 53.34
N ILE A 5 -28.87 -13.51 53.14
CA ILE A 5 -27.68 -13.17 52.33
C ILE A 5 -27.95 -13.26 50.80
N ARG A 6 -28.92 -14.07 50.35
CA ARG A 6 -29.16 -14.32 48.91
C ARG A 6 -29.71 -13.13 48.12
N GLY A 7 -30.37 -12.17 48.78
CA GLY A 7 -30.92 -11.00 48.10
C GLY A 7 -29.88 -9.93 47.76
N TYR A 8 -28.85 -9.80 48.60
CA TYR A 8 -27.81 -8.79 48.44
C TYR A 8 -26.82 -9.17 47.34
N GLU A 9 -26.39 -10.42 47.30
CA GLU A 9 -25.49 -10.95 46.27
C GLU A 9 -26.11 -10.86 44.86
N ALA A 10 -27.40 -11.18 44.73
CA ALA A 10 -28.11 -11.06 43.45
C ALA A 10 -28.23 -9.61 42.98
N ARG A 11 -28.45 -8.65 43.89
CA ARG A 11 -28.52 -7.21 43.55
C ARG A 11 -27.15 -6.65 43.17
N VAL A 12 -26.08 -7.08 43.83
CA VAL A 12 -24.69 -6.71 43.47
C VAL A 12 -24.30 -7.29 42.11
N LEU A 13 -24.71 -8.54 41.81
CA LEU A 13 -24.42 -9.15 40.51
C LEU A 13 -25.15 -8.46 39.36
N ILE A 14 -26.44 -8.16 39.54
CA ILE A 14 -27.25 -7.42 38.55
C ILE A 14 -26.72 -5.99 38.39
N ALA A 15 -26.37 -5.31 39.48
CA ALA A 15 -25.77 -3.98 39.41
C ALA A 15 -24.43 -4.01 38.66
N THR A 16 -23.59 -5.02 38.88
CA THR A 16 -22.30 -5.18 38.17
C THR A 16 -22.50 -5.49 36.67
N MET A 17 -23.47 -6.34 36.32
CA MET A 17 -23.81 -6.63 34.91
C MET A 17 -24.41 -5.40 34.21
N VAL A 18 -25.29 -4.65 34.90
CA VAL A 18 -25.84 -3.40 34.37
C VAL A 18 -24.77 -2.33 34.27
N LEU A 19 -23.82 -2.23 35.23
CA LEU A 19 -22.71 -1.28 35.14
C LEU A 19 -21.73 -1.63 34.02
N THR A 20 -21.51 -2.92 33.72
CA THR A 20 -20.66 -3.36 32.59
C THR A 20 -21.36 -3.24 31.24
N LEU A 21 -22.69 -3.38 31.20
CA LEU A 21 -23.52 -3.15 30.00
C LEU A 21 -23.83 -1.66 29.75
N LEU A 22 -23.82 -0.83 30.79
CA LEU A 22 -24.09 0.62 30.72
C LEU A 22 -22.85 1.50 30.83
N THR A 23 -21.66 0.98 31.20
CA THR A 23 -20.44 1.62 30.70
C THR A 23 -20.58 1.52 29.19
N PRO A 24 -20.79 2.64 28.49
CA PRO A 24 -20.53 2.58 27.07
C PRO A 24 -19.10 2.07 27.01
N ILE A 25 -18.85 1.12 26.13
CA ILE A 25 -17.52 0.94 25.58
C ILE A 25 -17.24 2.25 24.81
N VAL A 26 -17.16 3.37 25.52
CA VAL A 26 -16.12 4.35 25.31
C VAL A 26 -14.86 3.56 25.66
N LEU A 27 -14.46 2.69 24.73
CA LEU A 27 -13.06 2.57 24.42
C LEU A 27 -12.62 4.02 24.35
N LEU A 28 -12.03 4.50 25.45
CA LEU A 28 -11.32 5.75 25.45
C LEU A 28 -10.48 5.63 24.20
N VAL A 29 -10.82 6.42 23.18
CA VAL A 29 -9.97 6.62 22.01
C VAL A 29 -8.77 7.38 22.56
N THR A 30 -7.96 6.65 23.31
CA THR A 30 -6.71 7.08 23.89
C THR A 30 -5.84 7.36 22.68
N GLY A 31 -5.70 8.64 22.35
CA GLY A 31 -4.85 9.07 21.25
C GLY A 31 -5.53 9.74 20.06
N GLN A 32 -6.81 10.15 20.13
CA GLN A 32 -7.28 11.15 19.14
C GLN A 32 -6.49 12.45 19.34
N PRO A 33 -5.86 13.00 18.28
CA PRO A 33 -5.17 14.28 18.38
C PRO A 33 -6.14 15.39 18.80
N GLN A 34 -5.71 16.28 19.69
CA GLN A 34 -6.55 17.37 20.20
C GLN A 34 -7.04 18.27 19.05
N ASP A 35 -8.33 18.61 19.07
CA ASP A 35 -9.01 19.47 18.09
C ASP A 35 -9.10 18.92 16.66
N TYR A 36 -8.82 17.63 16.48
CA TYR A 36 -9.05 16.93 15.22
C TYR A 36 -10.39 16.19 15.24
N THR A 37 -11.04 16.09 14.08
CA THR A 37 -12.20 15.22 13.84
C THR A 37 -11.75 13.94 13.18
N LEU A 38 -12.16 12.78 13.72
CA LEU A 38 -11.92 11.48 13.09
C LEU A 38 -12.75 11.37 11.80
N VAL A 39 -12.08 11.12 10.67
CA VAL A 39 -12.75 10.96 9.36
C VAL A 39 -12.76 9.50 8.92
N TYR A 40 -11.72 8.76 9.26
CA TYR A 40 -11.61 7.35 8.92
C TYR A 40 -10.89 6.59 10.02
N SER A 41 -11.39 5.40 10.33
CA SER A 41 -10.71 4.39 11.12
C SER A 41 -11.12 3.03 10.56
N ALA A 42 -10.16 2.15 10.34
CA ALA A 42 -10.43 0.83 9.81
C ALA A 42 -9.64 -0.23 10.57
N PRO A 43 -10.13 -1.48 10.58
CA PRO A 43 -9.33 -2.58 11.08
C PRO A 43 -8.04 -2.71 10.27
N ARG A 44 -7.02 -3.28 10.92
CA ARG A 44 -5.79 -3.76 10.28
C ARG A 44 -6.13 -4.57 9.03
N ALA A 45 -5.58 -4.21 7.88
CA ALA A 45 -5.69 -5.04 6.69
C ALA A 45 -4.68 -6.18 6.74
N TYR A 46 -3.49 -5.91 7.28
CA TYR A 46 -2.34 -6.77 7.18
C TYR A 46 -1.62 -6.85 8.53
N THR A 47 -1.98 -7.87 9.31
CA THR A 47 -1.47 -8.09 10.67
C THR A 47 0.02 -8.37 10.75
N GLY A 48 0.67 -8.73 9.63
CA GLY A 48 2.11 -8.93 9.55
C GLY A 48 2.92 -7.63 9.58
N ALA A 49 2.31 -6.48 9.27
CA ALA A 49 3.03 -5.21 9.15
C ALA A 49 2.18 -4.01 9.59
N ASP A 50 2.10 -3.77 10.89
CA ASP A 50 1.41 -2.59 11.45
C ASP A 50 1.92 -1.25 10.85
N TRP A 51 3.18 -1.21 10.40
CA TRP A 51 3.74 -0.05 9.73
C TRP A 51 3.20 0.22 8.33
N MET A 52 2.56 -0.75 7.69
CA MET A 52 1.96 -0.57 6.38
C MET A 52 0.51 -0.07 6.46
N ASP A 53 -0.15 -0.33 7.60
CA ASP A 53 -1.58 -0.09 7.78
C ASP A 53 -1.89 1.28 8.38
N VAL A 54 -2.73 2.03 7.67
CA VAL A 54 -3.38 3.22 8.23
C VAL A 54 -4.37 2.78 9.31
N LYS A 55 -4.16 3.31 10.52
CA LYS A 55 -5.04 3.13 11.68
C LYS A 55 -6.19 4.13 11.64
N ALA A 56 -5.88 5.40 11.46
CA ALA A 56 -6.87 6.46 11.49
C ALA A 56 -6.44 7.68 10.66
N VAL A 57 -7.44 8.41 10.19
CA VAL A 57 -7.27 9.68 9.49
C VAL A 57 -8.13 10.69 10.20
N TYR A 58 -7.52 11.81 10.54
CA TYR A 58 -8.20 12.92 11.15
C TYR A 58 -8.00 14.20 10.36
N MET A 59 -8.96 15.10 10.47
CA MET A 59 -8.90 16.42 9.85
C MET A 59 -9.22 17.50 10.86
N LYS A 60 -8.69 18.70 10.63
CA LYS A 60 -9.16 19.91 11.30
C LYS A 60 -9.00 21.12 10.39
N THR A 61 -9.77 22.15 10.68
CA THR A 61 -9.59 23.48 10.12
C THR A 61 -9.22 24.45 11.24
N ALA A 62 -8.17 25.22 11.05
CA ALA A 62 -7.76 26.25 12.01
C ALA A 62 -6.91 27.31 11.30
N GLU A 63 -7.12 28.59 11.62
CA GLU A 63 -6.27 29.69 11.12
C GLU A 63 -6.12 29.69 9.58
N ASN A 64 -7.22 29.51 8.84
CA ASN A 64 -7.21 29.45 7.37
C ASN A 64 -6.38 28.28 6.79
N ARG A 65 -6.17 27.21 7.56
CA ARG A 65 -5.48 25.99 7.15
C ARG A 65 -6.38 24.78 7.27
N LEU A 66 -6.24 23.88 6.31
CA LEU A 66 -6.81 22.54 6.35
C LEU A 66 -5.69 21.54 6.69
N TYR A 67 -5.86 20.79 7.78
CA TYR A 67 -4.89 19.82 8.27
C TYR A 67 -5.40 18.39 7.99
N PHE A 68 -4.49 17.52 7.58
CA PHE A 68 -4.67 16.08 7.55
C PHE A 68 -3.67 15.44 8.50
N TYR A 69 -4.16 14.61 9.41
CA TYR A 69 -3.35 13.80 10.32
C TYR A 69 -3.60 12.33 9.99
N VAL A 70 -2.56 11.62 9.53
CA VAL A 70 -2.64 10.20 9.16
C VAL A 70 -1.83 9.39 10.17
N GLU A 71 -2.53 8.54 10.92
CA GLU A 71 -1.96 7.65 11.92
C GLU A 71 -1.84 6.23 11.37
N TYR A 72 -0.72 5.56 11.63
CA TYR A 72 -0.48 4.17 11.28
C TYR A 72 -0.52 3.30 12.55
N TYR A 73 -0.80 2.00 12.39
CA TYR A 73 -0.74 1.07 13.53
C TYR A 73 0.67 0.91 14.09
N GLY A 74 1.70 1.14 13.26
CA GLY A 74 3.10 1.05 13.64
C GLY A 74 3.99 2.11 12.97
N ALA A 75 5.14 2.34 13.60
CA ALA A 75 6.23 3.13 13.04
C ALA A 75 6.80 2.48 11.77
N ILE A 76 7.10 3.26 10.73
CA ILE A 76 7.90 2.76 9.61
C ILE A 76 9.29 2.37 10.14
N PRO A 77 9.84 1.19 9.78
CA PRO A 77 11.16 0.80 10.22
C PRO A 77 12.24 1.79 9.76
N SER A 78 13.25 2.02 10.60
CA SER A 78 14.31 3.01 10.36
C SER A 78 15.37 2.52 9.36
N SER A 79 14.96 2.17 8.14
CA SER A 79 15.83 1.78 7.02
C SER A 79 15.42 2.47 5.72
N GLY A 80 16.37 2.64 4.80
CA GLY A 80 16.13 3.18 3.45
C GLY A 80 15.37 2.20 2.54
N ASP A 81 15.24 0.94 2.95
CA ASP A 81 14.45 -0.07 2.24
C ASP A 81 12.95 0.16 2.38
N TYR A 82 12.51 1.00 3.30
CA TYR A 82 11.10 1.25 3.58
C TYR A 82 10.70 2.63 3.08
N TYR A 83 9.51 2.72 2.49
CA TYR A 83 8.99 3.95 1.93
C TYR A 83 7.47 4.02 2.10
N ARG A 84 6.94 5.21 2.34
CA ARG A 84 5.51 5.49 2.39
C ARG A 84 5.17 6.62 1.44
N GLU A 85 3.98 6.52 0.88
CA GLU A 85 3.43 7.50 -0.03
C GLU A 85 1.95 7.69 0.26
N ILE A 86 1.51 8.94 0.23
CA ILE A 86 0.09 9.29 0.37
C ILE A 86 -0.28 10.27 -0.73
N TYR A 87 -1.41 10.01 -1.36
CA TYR A 87 -2.11 10.95 -2.22
C TYR A 87 -3.41 11.34 -1.53
N ILE A 88 -3.67 12.63 -1.36
CA ILE A 88 -4.93 13.15 -0.83
C ILE A 88 -5.61 13.93 -1.95
N TYR A 89 -6.56 13.31 -2.65
CA TYR A 89 -7.30 13.93 -3.75
C TYR A 89 -8.49 14.70 -3.21
N MET A 90 -8.65 15.94 -3.64
CA MET A 90 -9.67 16.87 -3.14
C MET A 90 -10.50 17.41 -4.31
N ASP A 91 -11.81 17.35 -4.15
CA ASP A 91 -12.83 18.06 -4.93
C ASP A 91 -13.29 19.24 -4.07
N THR A 92 -12.90 20.44 -4.51
CA THR A 92 -12.97 21.65 -3.69
C THR A 92 -14.18 22.50 -4.00
N ASP A 93 -14.73 22.36 -5.21
CA ASP A 93 -16.01 22.94 -5.62
C ASP A 93 -17.18 21.97 -5.40
N ARG A 94 -16.89 20.72 -5.01
CA ARG A 94 -17.86 19.62 -4.77
C ARG A 94 -18.67 19.31 -6.02
N ASN A 95 -18.06 19.47 -7.19
CA ASN A 95 -18.66 19.15 -8.46
C ASN A 95 -17.95 17.93 -9.07
N PRO A 96 -18.58 16.75 -9.06
CA PRO A 96 -17.95 15.53 -9.57
C PRO A 96 -17.66 15.54 -11.08
N GLN A 97 -18.08 16.60 -11.78
CA GLN A 97 -17.86 16.81 -13.22
C GLN A 97 -16.68 17.75 -13.54
N THR A 98 -16.13 18.46 -12.56
CA THR A 98 -14.92 19.29 -12.71
C THR A 98 -13.68 18.51 -12.28
N GLY A 99 -12.49 19.10 -12.43
CA GLY A 99 -11.26 18.40 -12.07
C GLY A 99 -10.93 17.16 -12.94
N SER A 100 -10.12 16.27 -12.36
CA SER A 100 -9.82 14.95 -12.92
C SER A 100 -10.84 13.93 -12.43
N VAL A 101 -11.82 13.60 -13.26
CA VAL A 101 -12.91 12.68 -12.92
C VAL A 101 -12.39 11.25 -12.72
N SER A 102 -12.45 10.76 -11.48
CA SER A 102 -12.13 9.37 -11.14
C SER A 102 -12.77 9.02 -9.80
N ASN A 103 -13.22 7.77 -9.64
CA ASN A 103 -13.86 7.31 -8.40
C ASN A 103 -15.05 8.19 -7.97
N GLU A 104 -15.84 8.68 -8.93
CA GLU A 104 -16.98 9.59 -8.71
C GLU A 104 -16.61 10.94 -8.07
N LEU A 105 -15.33 11.32 -8.08
CA LEU A 105 -14.82 12.56 -7.52
C LEU A 105 -14.27 13.49 -8.62
N GLY A 106 -14.62 14.77 -8.55
CA GLY A 106 -14.08 15.82 -9.42
C GLY A 106 -12.77 16.37 -8.87
N ARG A 107 -11.67 15.62 -9.03
CA ARG A 107 -10.42 15.92 -8.31
C ARG A 107 -9.77 17.19 -8.85
N ASP A 108 -9.95 18.31 -8.17
CA ASP A 108 -9.34 19.60 -8.50
C ASP A 108 -7.89 19.69 -8.08
N TYR A 109 -7.58 19.13 -6.91
CA TYR A 109 -6.27 19.18 -6.29
C TYR A 109 -5.88 17.80 -5.77
N TYR A 110 -4.58 17.57 -5.61
CA TYR A 110 -4.11 16.56 -4.68
C TYR A 110 -2.85 16.98 -3.94
N ILE A 111 -2.69 16.45 -2.73
CA ILE A 111 -1.43 16.49 -2.01
C ILE A 111 -0.73 15.16 -2.22
N TRP A 112 0.51 15.19 -2.73
CA TRP A 112 1.39 14.04 -2.73
C TRP A 112 2.41 14.18 -1.61
N PHE A 113 2.51 13.15 -0.79
CA PHE A 113 3.46 13.04 0.30
C PHE A 113 4.33 11.80 0.10
N ASN A 114 5.61 11.90 0.46
CA ASN A 114 6.50 10.75 0.55
C ASN A 114 7.40 10.78 1.80
N LEU A 115 7.79 9.60 2.27
CA LEU A 115 8.67 9.41 3.43
C LEU A 115 9.46 8.10 3.32
N TYR A 116 10.79 8.19 3.39
CA TYR A 116 11.65 7.03 3.59
C TYR A 116 11.79 6.69 5.08
N GLY A 117 11.91 5.40 5.40
CA GLY A 117 11.97 4.91 6.79
C GLY A 117 13.17 5.42 7.58
N ASN A 118 14.33 5.58 6.93
CA ASN A 118 15.52 6.21 7.50
C ASN A 118 15.46 7.75 7.54
N ASN A 119 14.34 8.36 7.12
CA ASN A 119 14.11 9.79 7.09
C ASN A 119 15.15 10.61 6.28
N VAL A 120 15.92 9.98 5.38
CA VAL A 120 16.91 10.70 4.54
C VAL A 120 16.22 11.57 3.49
N SER A 121 14.99 11.22 3.14
CA SER A 121 14.15 11.99 2.23
C SER A 121 12.70 11.92 2.67
N SER A 122 12.07 13.09 2.64
CA SER A 122 10.64 13.29 2.78
C SER A 122 10.25 14.52 2.00
N GLY A 123 9.01 14.55 1.54
CA GLY A 123 8.48 15.69 0.80
C GLY A 123 6.96 15.68 0.78
N ALA A 124 6.41 16.86 0.58
CA ALA A 124 5.03 16.99 0.16
C ALA A 124 4.87 18.13 -0.83
N THR A 125 3.93 17.95 -1.75
CA THR A 125 3.69 18.85 -2.86
C THR A 125 2.20 18.91 -3.15
N LEU A 126 1.69 20.11 -3.39
CA LEU A 126 0.34 20.36 -3.85
C LEU A 126 0.31 20.42 -5.38
N TYR A 127 -0.62 19.67 -5.95
CA TYR A 127 -0.89 19.66 -7.38
C TYR A 127 -2.30 20.18 -7.63
N LYS A 128 -2.47 20.86 -8.78
CA LYS A 128 -3.76 21.31 -9.31
C LYS A 128 -4.01 20.69 -10.66
N TRP A 129 -5.24 20.26 -10.91
CA TRP A 129 -5.66 19.77 -12.21
C TRP A 129 -5.75 20.90 -13.22
N ASN A 130 -5.18 20.69 -14.41
CA ASN A 130 -5.29 21.59 -15.54
C ASN A 130 -6.10 20.93 -16.64
N SER A 131 -7.37 21.32 -16.76
CA SER A 131 -8.32 20.76 -17.73
C SER A 131 -7.93 21.03 -19.18
N THR A 132 -7.27 22.16 -19.48
CA THR A 132 -6.80 22.50 -20.83
C THR A 132 -5.76 21.51 -21.34
N SER A 133 -4.84 21.08 -20.47
CA SER A 133 -3.76 20.15 -20.80
C SER A 133 -4.04 18.70 -20.39
N ASN A 134 -5.19 18.44 -19.77
CA ASN A 134 -5.55 17.15 -19.19
C ASN A 134 -4.42 16.57 -18.31
N SER A 135 -3.82 17.41 -17.45
CA SER A 135 -2.64 17.03 -16.66
C SER A 135 -2.60 17.72 -15.30
N TRP A 136 -1.88 17.11 -14.36
CA TRP A 136 -1.61 17.68 -13.05
C TRP A 136 -0.41 18.63 -13.09
N LYS A 137 -0.54 19.80 -12.46
CA LYS A 137 0.52 20.80 -12.34
C LYS A 137 0.92 20.96 -10.88
N ASN A 138 2.21 20.83 -10.60
CA ASN A 138 2.78 21.19 -9.31
C ASN A 138 2.61 22.70 -9.11
N ILE A 139 1.98 23.10 -8.01
CA ILE A 139 1.74 24.52 -7.70
C ILE A 139 2.45 24.99 -6.43
N LYS A 140 2.78 24.10 -5.49
CA LYS A 140 3.36 24.50 -4.21
C LYS A 140 4.07 23.35 -3.51
N SER A 141 5.25 23.58 -2.95
CA SER A 141 5.84 22.65 -1.98
C SER A 141 5.16 22.83 -0.62
N LEU A 142 4.71 21.71 -0.04
CA LEU A 142 4.14 21.65 1.31
C LEU A 142 5.13 21.06 2.32
N LYS A 143 6.39 20.80 1.93
CA LYS A 143 7.41 20.25 2.84
C LYS A 143 7.58 21.06 4.15
N PRO A 144 7.59 22.40 4.14
CA PRO A 144 7.63 23.18 5.38
C PRO A 144 6.38 23.06 6.25
N ASN A 145 5.26 22.60 5.68
CA ASN A 145 3.96 22.47 6.33
C ASN A 145 3.74 21.07 6.90
N MET A 146 4.75 20.20 6.82
CA MET A 146 4.70 18.85 7.32
C MET A 146 5.24 18.77 8.73
N ARG A 147 4.62 17.91 9.54
CA ARG A 147 5.13 17.46 10.83
C ARG A 147 5.12 15.94 10.85
N LEU A 148 6.28 15.37 11.17
CA LEU A 148 6.46 13.93 11.35
C LEU A 148 6.53 13.61 12.84
N ALA A 149 5.93 12.49 13.23
CA ALA A 149 6.02 11.99 14.60
C ALA A 149 7.47 11.64 14.98
N PRO A 150 7.90 11.86 16.24
CA PRO A 150 9.04 11.15 16.79
C PRO A 150 8.76 9.64 16.73
N GLY A 151 9.46 8.93 15.85
CA GLY A 151 9.21 7.50 15.56
C GLY A 151 8.31 7.22 14.36
N LEU A 152 7.89 8.23 13.59
CA LEU A 152 7.26 8.06 12.27
C LEU A 152 6.00 7.16 12.24
N ASN A 153 5.21 7.15 13.33
CA ASN A 153 3.93 6.44 13.43
C ASN A 153 2.72 7.29 12.99
N TYR A 154 2.91 8.61 12.87
CA TYR A 154 1.94 9.50 12.23
C TYR A 154 2.64 10.55 11.37
N MET A 155 1.86 11.16 10.49
CA MET A 155 2.22 12.38 9.80
C MET A 155 1.07 13.38 9.89
N GLU A 156 1.43 14.65 9.92
CA GLU A 156 0.52 15.77 9.83
C GLU A 156 0.98 16.67 8.69
N ILE A 157 0.05 17.06 7.83
CA ILE A 157 0.29 18.01 6.75
C ILE A 157 -0.84 19.01 6.71
N TRP A 158 -0.53 20.26 6.40
CA TRP A 158 -1.54 21.26 6.16
C TRP A 158 -1.34 22.05 4.87
N VAL A 159 -2.45 22.53 4.33
CA VAL A 159 -2.52 23.40 3.16
C VAL A 159 -3.31 24.65 3.52
N ASP A 160 -2.93 25.79 2.92
CA ASP A 160 -3.71 27.02 3.06
C ASP A 160 -5.04 26.85 2.32
N GLN A 161 -6.14 27.22 2.96
CA GLN A 161 -7.48 27.12 2.38
C GLN A 161 -7.60 27.93 1.07
N ASN A 162 -6.88 29.05 0.96
CA ASN A 162 -6.86 29.86 -0.26
C ASN A 162 -6.12 29.19 -1.42
N ASP A 163 -5.09 28.36 -1.14
CA ASP A 163 -4.33 27.68 -2.21
C ASP A 163 -5.20 26.67 -2.97
N ILE A 164 -6.22 26.11 -2.30
CA ILE A 164 -7.10 25.07 -2.84
C ILE A 164 -8.51 25.59 -3.15
N GLY A 165 -8.78 26.89 -2.99
CA GLY A 165 -10.13 27.43 -3.19
C GLY A 165 -11.16 26.82 -2.23
N TYR A 166 -10.75 26.50 -1.00
CA TYR A 166 -11.63 25.92 0.01
C TYR A 166 -12.86 26.80 0.25
N THR A 167 -14.05 26.19 0.26
CA THR A 167 -15.32 26.90 0.48
C THR A 167 -15.93 26.56 1.84
N PRO A 168 -16.79 27.42 2.41
CA PRO A 168 -17.53 27.09 3.64
C PRO A 168 -18.42 25.85 3.52
N SER A 169 -18.76 25.41 2.31
CA SER A 169 -19.48 24.16 2.02
C SER A 169 -18.63 22.89 2.21
N GLY A 170 -17.35 23.03 2.56
CA GLY A 170 -16.42 21.93 2.78
C GLY A 170 -15.74 21.46 1.50
N ILE A 171 -15.16 20.26 1.57
CA ILE A 171 -14.53 19.56 0.45
C ILE A 171 -14.99 18.11 0.46
N ASP A 172 -14.99 17.47 -0.72
CA ASP A 172 -15.04 16.02 -0.82
C ASP A 172 -13.62 15.52 -1.12
N PHE A 173 -13.21 14.40 -0.51
CA PHE A 173 -11.85 13.89 -0.71
C PHE A 173 -11.77 12.39 -0.54
N TYR A 174 -10.73 11.79 -1.12
CA TYR A 174 -10.26 10.46 -0.75
C TYR A 174 -8.74 10.46 -0.73
N MET A 175 -8.17 9.42 -0.13
CA MET A 175 -6.74 9.24 0.00
C MET A 175 -6.32 7.86 -0.50
N ASP A 176 -5.26 7.83 -1.29
CA ASP A 176 -4.55 6.61 -1.61
C ASP A 176 -3.29 6.54 -0.78
N THR A 177 -3.13 5.45 -0.04
CA THR A 177 -1.96 5.21 0.81
C THR A 177 -1.23 4.00 0.30
N TYR A 178 0.09 4.16 0.17
CA TYR A 178 0.98 3.12 -0.27
C TYR A 178 2.12 3.00 0.73
N SER A 179 2.42 1.76 1.13
CA SER A 179 3.54 1.44 2.00
C SER A 179 4.38 0.40 1.29
N TYR A 180 5.63 0.75 1.02
CA TYR A 180 6.53 0.02 0.14
C TYR A 180 7.73 -0.53 0.92
N VAL A 181 8.25 -1.67 0.47
CA VAL A 181 9.57 -2.18 0.87
C VAL A 181 10.36 -2.71 -0.32
N VAL A 182 11.66 -2.44 -0.36
CA VAL A 182 12.60 -3.02 -1.33
C VAL A 182 12.84 -4.48 -0.98
N ALA A 183 12.23 -5.41 -1.71
CA ALA A 183 12.22 -6.83 -1.37
C ALA A 183 13.53 -7.57 -1.69
N MET A 184 14.29 -7.07 -2.66
CA MET A 184 15.62 -7.57 -3.06
C MET A 184 16.48 -6.47 -3.65
N PRO A 185 17.82 -6.61 -3.64
CA PRO A 185 18.68 -5.75 -4.45
C PRO A 185 18.50 -6.02 -5.95
N LYS A 186 18.91 -5.06 -6.79
CA LYS A 186 19.07 -5.27 -8.23
C LYS A 186 20.00 -6.46 -8.46
N THR A 187 19.61 -7.36 -9.35
CA THR A 187 20.33 -8.61 -9.55
C THR A 187 20.42 -8.94 -11.03
N GLU A 188 21.64 -9.24 -11.48
CA GLU A 188 21.93 -9.79 -12.81
C GLU A 188 22.30 -11.26 -12.65
N LEU A 189 21.64 -12.13 -13.42
CA LEU A 189 21.84 -13.57 -13.44
C LEU A 189 22.03 -14.03 -14.87
N SER A 190 22.55 -15.25 -15.04
CA SER A 190 22.64 -15.91 -16.33
C SER A 190 22.10 -17.33 -16.20
N TYR A 191 21.36 -17.79 -17.20
CA TYR A 191 20.80 -19.14 -17.24
C TYR A 191 21.06 -19.77 -18.60
N VAL A 192 21.46 -21.03 -18.63
CA VAL A 192 21.57 -21.80 -19.86
C VAL A 192 20.33 -22.67 -20.01
N VAL A 193 19.58 -22.48 -21.09
CA VAL A 193 18.36 -23.26 -21.37
C VAL A 193 18.73 -24.74 -21.46
N GLY A 194 18.03 -25.59 -20.71
CA GLY A 194 18.32 -27.02 -20.60
C GLY A 194 19.33 -27.39 -19.50
N SER A 195 19.89 -26.43 -18.76
CA SER A 195 20.79 -26.73 -17.63
C SER A 195 20.06 -27.31 -16.40
N SER A 196 18.77 -27.00 -16.25
CA SER A 196 17.90 -27.55 -15.19
C SER A 196 16.53 -27.90 -15.79
N VAL A 197 16.38 -29.14 -16.26
CA VAL A 197 15.15 -29.58 -16.94
C VAL A 197 14.13 -30.12 -15.94
N LYS A 198 12.94 -29.49 -15.87
CA LYS A 198 11.81 -29.90 -15.02
C LYS A 198 10.47 -29.54 -15.64
N GLN A 199 9.50 -30.42 -15.43
CA GLN A 199 8.09 -30.16 -15.66
C GLN A 199 7.51 -29.56 -14.38
N ILE A 200 7.14 -28.27 -14.43
CA ILE A 200 6.65 -27.52 -13.27
C ILE A 200 5.18 -27.14 -13.51
N THR A 201 4.35 -27.38 -12.50
CA THR A 201 2.98 -26.89 -12.37
C THR A 201 3.02 -25.56 -11.63
N VAL A 202 2.50 -24.50 -12.25
CA VAL A 202 2.48 -23.16 -11.64
C VAL A 202 1.33 -23.06 -10.64
N ASP A 203 1.51 -23.62 -9.45
CA ASP A 203 0.52 -23.64 -8.37
C ASP A 203 0.95 -22.86 -7.12
N GLY A 204 2.20 -22.40 -7.07
CA GLY A 204 2.77 -21.68 -5.95
C GLY A 204 3.29 -22.60 -4.84
N GLU A 205 3.47 -23.89 -5.13
CA GLU A 205 4.04 -24.89 -4.23
C GLU A 205 5.40 -25.40 -4.71
N PRO A 206 6.42 -25.46 -3.84
CA PRO A 206 7.79 -25.76 -4.25
C PRO A 206 8.07 -27.24 -4.54
N GLY A 207 7.07 -28.11 -4.49
CA GLY A 207 7.25 -29.57 -4.42
C GLY A 207 7.82 -30.19 -5.70
N ASP A 208 7.38 -29.72 -6.86
CA ASP A 208 7.80 -30.21 -8.18
C ASP A 208 9.18 -29.68 -8.63
N TRP A 209 9.68 -28.61 -8.01
CA TRP A 209 11.06 -28.14 -8.16
C TRP A 209 12.08 -29.15 -7.60
N GLY A 210 11.70 -29.95 -6.60
CA GLY A 210 12.57 -30.95 -5.97
C GLY A 210 13.84 -30.33 -5.38
N SER A 211 15.00 -30.90 -5.71
CA SER A 211 16.31 -30.49 -5.16
C SER A 211 17.10 -29.52 -6.05
N ILE A 212 16.42 -28.74 -6.91
CA ILE A 212 17.12 -27.71 -7.72
C ILE A 212 17.82 -26.72 -6.78
N ALA A 213 19.10 -26.46 -7.03
CA ALA A 213 19.81 -25.40 -6.34
C ALA A 213 19.31 -24.02 -6.82
N PRO A 214 19.19 -23.02 -5.93
CA PRO A 214 18.82 -21.68 -6.34
C PRO A 214 19.86 -21.11 -7.30
N LEU A 215 19.40 -20.36 -8.30
CA LEU A 215 20.27 -19.60 -9.19
C LEU A 215 20.99 -18.48 -8.42
N THR A 216 20.33 -17.92 -7.40
CA THR A 216 20.95 -17.03 -6.43
C THR A 216 20.27 -17.09 -5.07
N THR A 217 21.04 -16.82 -4.02
CA THR A 217 20.59 -16.72 -2.63
C THR A 217 21.02 -15.37 -2.07
N PHE A 218 20.08 -14.66 -1.45
CA PHE A 218 20.34 -13.36 -0.85
C PHE A 218 20.66 -13.49 0.64
N GLN A 219 21.53 -12.60 1.14
CA GLN A 219 21.74 -12.42 2.57
C GLN A 219 20.54 -11.75 3.22
N SER A 220 20.34 -12.02 4.52
CA SER A 220 19.19 -11.46 5.24
C SER A 220 19.41 -9.97 5.53
N ARG A 221 18.39 -9.16 5.22
CA ARG A 221 18.30 -7.74 5.58
C ARG A 221 17.32 -7.50 6.74
N SER A 222 16.75 -8.56 7.30
CA SER A 222 15.82 -8.50 8.44
C SER A 222 14.60 -7.64 8.14
N ILE A 223 14.06 -7.75 6.92
CA ILE A 223 12.84 -7.06 6.53
C ILE A 223 11.65 -7.67 7.27
N ASN A 224 10.86 -6.81 7.92
CA ASN A 224 9.64 -7.19 8.62
C ASN A 224 8.37 -6.75 7.87
N PRO A 225 7.40 -7.66 7.61
CA PRO A 225 7.45 -9.11 7.86
C PRO A 225 8.38 -9.85 6.88
N PRO A 226 8.89 -11.03 7.28
CA PRO A 226 9.90 -11.77 6.50
C PRO A 226 9.38 -12.25 5.14
N GLU A 227 8.06 -12.36 4.96
CA GLU A 227 7.50 -12.63 3.65
C GLU A 227 7.80 -11.52 2.64
N LEU A 228 8.11 -10.29 3.06
CA LEU A 228 8.45 -9.20 2.14
C LEU A 228 9.93 -9.18 1.74
N GLU A 229 10.70 -10.17 2.15
CA GLU A 229 12.11 -10.33 1.82
C GLU A 229 12.31 -11.54 0.93
N ILE A 230 12.85 -11.33 -0.25
CA ILE A 230 13.22 -12.43 -1.14
C ILE A 230 14.49 -13.09 -0.62
N SER A 231 14.47 -14.42 -0.54
CA SER A 231 15.57 -15.23 -0.05
C SER A 231 16.32 -15.92 -1.19
N ASN A 232 15.60 -16.45 -2.18
CA ASN A 232 16.19 -17.21 -3.28
C ASN A 232 15.42 -17.00 -4.58
N ILE A 233 16.12 -17.18 -5.70
CA ILE A 233 15.53 -17.24 -7.04
C ILE A 233 15.97 -18.54 -7.69
N TYR A 234 15.02 -19.25 -8.27
CA TYR A 234 15.22 -20.50 -8.99
C TYR A 234 14.78 -20.34 -10.44
N VAL A 235 15.50 -20.99 -11.34
CA VAL A 235 15.16 -21.04 -12.76
C VAL A 235 15.29 -22.50 -13.21
N ALA A 236 14.29 -22.96 -13.95
CA ALA A 236 14.27 -24.26 -14.60
C ALA A 236 13.53 -24.12 -15.93
N ASN A 237 13.61 -25.10 -16.81
CA ASN A 237 12.78 -25.14 -18.02
C ASN A 237 12.34 -26.55 -18.37
N ASP A 238 11.31 -26.67 -19.18
CA ASP A 238 11.05 -27.89 -19.96
C ASP A 238 11.27 -27.61 -21.45
N ALA A 239 10.60 -28.36 -22.32
CA ALA A 239 10.69 -28.16 -23.77
C ALA A 239 9.88 -26.95 -24.25
N GLU A 240 8.92 -26.47 -23.45
CA GLU A 240 7.94 -25.46 -23.84
C GLU A 240 8.09 -24.15 -23.07
N ASN A 241 8.54 -24.18 -21.81
CA ASN A 241 8.48 -23.07 -20.87
C ASN A 241 9.78 -22.92 -20.07
N LEU A 242 10.15 -21.66 -19.81
CA LEU A 242 11.04 -21.26 -18.73
C LEU A 242 10.19 -21.00 -17.48
N TYR A 243 10.61 -21.53 -16.34
CA TYR A 243 9.95 -21.36 -15.04
C TYR A 243 10.83 -20.53 -14.12
N ILE A 244 10.21 -19.60 -13.40
CA ILE A 244 10.86 -18.80 -12.38
C ILE A 244 10.10 -18.99 -11.07
N ARG A 245 10.83 -19.38 -10.03
CA ARG A 245 10.33 -19.43 -8.64
C ARG A 245 11.12 -18.46 -7.79
N ILE A 246 10.40 -17.76 -6.93
CA ILE A 246 10.95 -16.77 -6.02
C ILE A 246 10.50 -17.13 -4.61
N ASP A 247 11.48 -17.44 -3.78
CA ASP A 247 11.25 -17.73 -2.37
C ASP A 247 11.42 -16.46 -1.55
N THR A 248 10.62 -16.38 -0.51
CA THR A 248 10.71 -15.36 0.52
C THR A 248 11.22 -15.94 1.82
N ARG A 249 11.60 -15.10 2.79
CA ARG A 249 12.01 -15.57 4.12
C ARG A 249 10.84 -16.04 4.99
N GLY A 250 9.64 -15.58 4.69
CA GLY A 250 8.38 -16.06 5.28
C GLY A 250 7.41 -16.53 4.21
N THR A 251 6.37 -17.27 4.58
CA THR A 251 5.31 -17.70 3.65
C THR A 251 4.54 -16.50 3.12
N PRO A 252 4.34 -16.36 1.80
CA PRO A 252 3.52 -15.31 1.23
C PRO A 252 2.09 -15.27 1.78
N THR A 253 1.66 -14.10 2.25
CA THR A 253 0.26 -13.84 2.56
C THR A 253 -0.54 -13.88 1.26
N ALA A 254 -1.43 -14.87 1.14
CA ALA A 254 -2.29 -15.11 -0.02
C ALA A 254 -3.61 -14.32 -0.01
N SER A 255 -4.09 -13.94 1.19
CA SER A 255 -5.30 -13.16 1.35
C SER A 255 -5.22 -12.17 2.51
N ILE A 256 -5.93 -11.06 2.36
CA ILE A 256 -6.11 -10.03 3.41
C ILE A 256 -7.56 -9.57 3.42
N ASN A 257 -8.08 -9.17 4.58
CA ASN A 257 -9.50 -8.85 4.74
C ASN A 257 -9.93 -7.58 4.01
N THR A 258 -9.03 -6.59 3.91
CA THR A 258 -9.29 -5.30 3.26
C THR A 258 -8.00 -4.79 2.61
N GLY A 259 -8.07 -3.80 1.72
CA GLY A 259 -6.87 -3.28 1.04
C GLY A 259 -6.34 -4.22 -0.04
N THR A 260 -5.08 -4.00 -0.46
CA THR A 260 -4.42 -4.83 -1.47
C THR A 260 -2.92 -4.90 -1.22
N LEU A 261 -2.37 -6.08 -0.96
CA LEU A 261 -0.94 -6.31 -0.89
C LEU A 261 -0.45 -6.80 -2.26
N SER A 262 0.31 -5.95 -2.93
CA SER A 262 0.76 -6.12 -4.32
C SER A 262 2.25 -6.44 -4.37
N ARG A 263 2.61 -7.44 -5.18
CA ARG A 263 3.99 -7.87 -5.41
C ARG A 263 4.19 -8.04 -6.91
N TYR A 264 5.22 -7.37 -7.43
CA TYR A 264 5.50 -7.28 -8.85
C TYR A 264 6.90 -7.80 -9.12
N PHE A 265 7.02 -8.58 -10.18
CA PHE A 265 8.31 -9.03 -10.67
C PHE A 265 8.44 -8.64 -12.14
N TYR A 266 9.50 -7.87 -12.40
CA TYR A 266 9.94 -7.53 -13.73
C TYR A 266 11.27 -8.24 -13.93
N VAL A 267 11.28 -9.23 -14.81
CA VAL A 267 12.50 -9.96 -15.17
C VAL A 267 12.81 -9.58 -16.60
N TYR A 268 13.81 -8.74 -16.81
CA TYR A 268 14.26 -8.32 -18.12
C TYR A 268 15.23 -9.37 -18.65
N LEU A 269 14.95 -9.89 -19.84
CA LEU A 269 15.66 -11.01 -20.45
C LEU A 269 16.43 -10.51 -21.66
N ASP A 270 17.75 -10.64 -21.59
CA ASP A 270 18.67 -10.56 -22.73
C ASP A 270 18.75 -11.96 -23.35
N THR A 271 18.02 -12.13 -24.44
CA THR A 271 17.75 -13.44 -25.03
C THR A 271 18.83 -13.88 -26.01
N ASP A 272 19.57 -12.95 -26.61
CA ASP A 272 20.70 -13.24 -27.50
C ASP A 272 22.07 -13.05 -26.81
N ASN A 273 22.07 -12.66 -25.53
CA ASN A 273 23.24 -12.41 -24.70
C ASN A 273 24.16 -11.35 -25.33
N ASN A 274 23.54 -10.29 -25.88
CA ASN A 274 24.22 -9.20 -26.55
C ASN A 274 23.75 -7.85 -26.02
N ASN A 275 24.55 -7.25 -25.14
CA ASN A 275 24.31 -5.90 -24.60
C ASN A 275 24.20 -4.77 -25.66
N GLY A 276 24.54 -5.04 -26.93
CA GLY A 276 24.39 -4.11 -28.05
C GLY A 276 22.99 -4.10 -28.69
N THR A 277 22.15 -5.09 -28.39
CA THR A 277 20.75 -5.20 -28.80
C THR A 277 19.81 -4.86 -27.63
N GLY A 278 18.51 -4.81 -27.90
CA GLY A 278 17.48 -4.55 -26.90
C GLY A 278 17.61 -3.24 -26.10
N TYR A 279 17.11 -3.25 -24.87
CA TYR A 279 17.09 -2.11 -23.97
C TYR A 279 18.39 -1.97 -23.18
N ALA A 280 19.19 -0.97 -23.53
CA ALA A 280 20.53 -0.74 -22.97
C ALA A 280 20.54 -0.50 -21.44
N GLY A 281 19.42 -0.06 -20.85
CA GLY A 281 19.33 0.18 -19.42
C GLY A 281 19.34 -1.10 -18.56
N TYR A 282 19.07 -2.26 -19.16
CA TYR A 282 18.97 -3.55 -18.46
C TYR A 282 19.74 -4.66 -19.19
N GLY A 283 21.00 -4.37 -19.53
CA GLY A 283 21.88 -5.37 -20.15
C GLY A 283 21.39 -5.84 -21.52
N GLY A 284 20.80 -4.95 -22.32
CA GLY A 284 20.34 -5.28 -23.66
C GLY A 284 19.05 -6.10 -23.72
N ALA A 285 18.23 -6.15 -22.66
CA ALA A 285 17.03 -6.97 -22.67
C ALA A 285 16.07 -6.73 -23.86
N GLU A 286 15.71 -7.78 -24.59
CA GLU A 286 14.68 -7.75 -25.65
C GLU A 286 13.28 -8.07 -25.13
N PHE A 287 13.17 -8.68 -23.95
CA PHE A 287 11.90 -9.20 -23.45
C PHE A 287 11.76 -8.97 -21.95
N TYR A 288 10.54 -8.81 -21.43
CA TYR A 288 10.30 -9.01 -20.01
C TYR A 288 8.90 -9.58 -19.73
N PRO A 289 8.78 -10.64 -18.91
CA PRO A 289 7.56 -10.92 -18.15
C PRO A 289 7.33 -9.87 -17.07
N TYR A 290 6.09 -9.48 -16.93
CA TYR A 290 5.53 -8.73 -15.82
C TYR A 290 4.61 -9.64 -15.03
N ALA A 291 5.17 -10.30 -14.02
CA ALA A 291 4.40 -11.18 -13.14
C ALA A 291 3.83 -10.38 -11.97
N TYR A 292 2.54 -10.55 -11.73
CA TYR A 292 1.79 -9.79 -10.76
C TYR A 292 1.03 -10.67 -9.79
N PHE A 293 1.22 -10.41 -8.50
CA PHE A 293 0.65 -11.18 -7.41
C PHE A 293 -0.02 -10.25 -6.40
N LYS A 294 -1.34 -10.38 -6.25
CA LYS A 294 -2.16 -9.63 -5.29
C LYS A 294 -2.75 -10.53 -4.24
N ALA A 295 -2.54 -10.16 -2.98
CA ALA A 295 -3.40 -10.59 -1.88
C ALA A 295 -4.48 -9.54 -1.62
N GLN A 296 -5.72 -9.99 -1.72
CA GLN A 296 -6.97 -9.30 -1.44
C GLN A 296 -7.90 -10.34 -0.75
N PRO A 297 -9.20 -10.09 -0.50
CA PRO A 297 -10.08 -11.14 0.03
C PRO A 297 -10.05 -12.41 -0.84
N SER A 298 -9.87 -12.24 -2.15
CA SER A 298 -9.53 -13.31 -3.08
C SER A 298 -8.17 -13.05 -3.71
N LYS A 299 -7.33 -14.08 -3.77
CA LYS A 299 -6.04 -14.03 -4.47
C LYS A 299 -6.24 -13.68 -5.95
N TYR A 300 -5.35 -12.86 -6.50
CA TYR A 300 -5.35 -12.52 -7.93
C TYR A 300 -3.92 -12.53 -8.49
N THR A 301 -3.73 -13.19 -9.63
CA THR A 301 -2.44 -13.33 -10.30
C THR A 301 -2.56 -13.17 -11.81
N TYR A 302 -1.53 -12.62 -12.45
CA TYR A 302 -1.34 -12.73 -13.90
C TYR A 302 0.12 -12.50 -14.32
N VAL A 303 0.46 -12.92 -15.53
CA VAL A 303 1.69 -12.51 -16.21
C VAL A 303 1.33 -11.84 -17.53
N ASP A 304 1.90 -10.67 -17.77
CA ASP A 304 1.94 -10.08 -19.10
C ASP A 304 3.35 -10.19 -19.67
N TYR A 305 3.45 -10.35 -20.98
CA TYR A 305 4.73 -10.46 -21.68
C TYR A 305 4.93 -9.28 -22.59
N TYR A 306 6.12 -8.67 -22.52
CA TYR A 306 6.47 -7.49 -23.30
C TYR A 306 7.74 -7.74 -24.11
N ARG A 307 7.75 -7.22 -25.33
CA ARG A 307 8.92 -7.20 -26.20
C ARG A 307 9.38 -5.77 -26.43
N TYR A 308 10.68 -5.57 -26.44
CA TYR A 308 11.28 -4.27 -26.71
C TYR A 308 11.10 -3.89 -28.17
N THR A 309 10.71 -2.66 -28.44
CA THR A 309 10.53 -2.11 -29.79
C THR A 309 11.25 -0.78 -29.99
N GLY A 310 12.06 -0.39 -29.00
CA GLY A 310 12.84 0.83 -29.00
C GLY A 310 14.22 0.70 -29.66
N THR A 311 15.01 1.73 -29.47
CA THR A 311 16.42 1.85 -29.83
C THR A 311 17.22 2.44 -28.67
N GLY A 312 18.22 1.70 -28.16
CA GLY A 312 19.08 2.17 -27.09
C GLY A 312 18.38 2.18 -25.73
N SER A 313 18.08 3.36 -25.18
CA SER A 313 17.54 3.53 -23.82
C SER A 313 16.14 4.13 -23.77
N ASP A 314 15.42 4.18 -24.90
CA ASP A 314 14.04 4.63 -24.92
C ASP A 314 13.12 3.60 -24.28
N TRP A 315 12.19 4.05 -23.43
CA TRP A 315 11.26 3.17 -22.75
C TRP A 315 10.12 2.74 -23.67
N ARG A 316 10.40 1.88 -24.65
CA ARG A 316 9.44 1.40 -25.65
C ARG A 316 9.29 -0.11 -25.60
N TRP A 317 8.20 -0.53 -24.96
CA TRP A 317 7.85 -1.92 -24.76
C TRP A 317 6.44 -2.18 -25.25
N GLN A 318 6.28 -3.23 -26.05
CA GLN A 318 5.00 -3.63 -26.61
C GLN A 318 4.53 -4.92 -25.93
N ARG A 319 3.30 -4.91 -25.40
CA ARG A 319 2.66 -6.13 -24.88
C ARG A 319 2.43 -7.11 -26.03
N VAL A 320 2.94 -8.32 -25.89
CA VAL A 320 2.79 -9.41 -26.86
C VAL A 320 1.56 -10.25 -26.51
N THR A 321 1.46 -10.70 -25.26
CA THR A 321 0.34 -11.50 -24.75
C THR A 321 0.31 -11.45 -23.22
N GLY A 322 -0.64 -12.16 -22.59
CA GLY A 322 -0.70 -12.36 -21.14
C GLY A 322 -1.61 -13.53 -20.76
N ASP A 323 -1.38 -14.11 -19.58
CA ASP A 323 -2.12 -15.28 -19.10
C ASP A 323 -2.15 -15.32 -17.56
N SER A 324 -3.36 -15.42 -16.98
CA SER A 324 -3.54 -15.57 -15.54
C SER A 324 -3.13 -16.95 -15.02
N ALA A 325 -3.19 -17.99 -15.86
CA ALA A 325 -2.78 -19.35 -15.51
C ALA A 325 -1.25 -19.55 -15.55
N SER A 326 -0.50 -18.53 -15.99
CA SER A 326 0.95 -18.57 -16.06
C SER A 326 1.64 -18.04 -14.80
N SER A 327 0.89 -17.72 -13.74
CA SER A 327 1.44 -17.30 -12.44
C SER A 327 0.56 -17.73 -11.27
N ASN A 328 1.19 -18.12 -10.17
CA ASN A 328 0.50 -18.42 -8.93
C ASN A 328 1.39 -18.19 -7.71
N PHE A 329 0.77 -18.06 -6.53
CA PHE A 329 1.51 -18.01 -5.28
C PHE A 329 0.72 -18.59 -4.11
N ASN A 330 1.39 -19.36 -3.28
CA ASN A 330 0.94 -19.86 -1.98
C ASN A 330 2.15 -19.83 -1.02
N SER A 331 2.97 -20.88 -1.07
CA SER A 331 4.20 -21.01 -0.29
C SER A 331 5.38 -20.25 -0.92
N VAL A 332 5.36 -20.10 -2.25
CA VAL A 332 6.36 -19.40 -3.06
C VAL A 332 5.66 -18.60 -4.16
N PHE A 333 6.37 -17.70 -4.84
CA PHE A 333 5.88 -17.06 -6.08
C PHE A 333 6.41 -17.82 -7.28
N GLU A 334 5.53 -18.12 -8.22
CA GLU A 334 5.88 -18.87 -9.43
C GLU A 334 5.23 -18.26 -10.65
N PHE A 335 5.97 -18.28 -11.74
CA PHE A 335 5.42 -18.03 -13.05
C PHE A 335 6.24 -18.72 -14.13
N LYS A 336 5.63 -18.85 -15.31
CA LYS A 336 6.27 -19.43 -16.49
C LYS A 336 6.31 -18.46 -17.66
N ILE A 337 7.18 -18.73 -18.63
CA ILE A 337 7.35 -17.97 -19.86
C ILE A 337 7.50 -18.97 -21.01
N PRO A 338 6.63 -18.95 -22.03
CA PRO A 338 6.81 -19.81 -23.19
C PRO A 338 8.15 -19.53 -23.89
N LEU A 339 8.98 -20.56 -24.11
CA LEU A 339 10.26 -20.43 -24.79
C LEU A 339 10.09 -19.92 -26.22
N SER A 340 8.96 -20.22 -26.85
CA SER A 340 8.60 -19.72 -28.18
C SER A 340 8.46 -18.18 -28.24
N LEU A 341 8.13 -17.51 -27.12
CA LEU A 341 8.10 -16.05 -27.06
C LEU A 341 9.51 -15.45 -26.89
N LEU A 342 10.44 -16.23 -26.35
CA LEU A 342 11.82 -15.82 -26.14
C LEU A 342 12.70 -16.11 -27.37
N GLU A 343 12.22 -16.95 -28.29
CA GLU A 343 12.98 -17.39 -29.48
C GLU A 343 14.32 -18.06 -29.10
N VAL A 344 14.34 -18.75 -27.95
CA VAL A 344 15.54 -19.45 -27.43
C VAL A 344 15.36 -20.96 -27.44
N GLY A 345 16.49 -21.68 -27.54
CA GLY A 345 16.53 -23.15 -27.53
C GLY A 345 17.53 -23.73 -26.54
N PRO A 346 17.54 -25.07 -26.35
CA PRO A 346 18.50 -25.74 -25.48
C PRO A 346 19.95 -25.39 -25.79
N GLY A 347 20.75 -25.14 -24.74
CA GLY A 347 22.15 -24.73 -24.83
C GLY A 347 22.37 -23.22 -24.97
N GLN A 348 21.33 -22.44 -25.28
CA GLN A 348 21.43 -20.98 -25.35
C GLN A 348 21.51 -20.37 -23.95
N GLN A 349 22.44 -19.44 -23.78
CA GLN A 349 22.54 -18.63 -22.58
C GLN A 349 21.61 -17.42 -22.70
N ILE A 350 20.87 -17.13 -21.63
CA ILE A 350 20.06 -15.91 -21.48
C ILE A 350 20.53 -15.12 -20.27
N GLY A 351 20.58 -13.79 -20.41
CA GLY A 351 20.77 -12.87 -19.29
C GLY A 351 19.44 -12.54 -18.63
N LEU A 352 19.44 -12.47 -17.29
CA LEU A 352 18.28 -12.05 -16.51
C LEU A 352 18.66 -10.84 -15.67
N TYR A 353 18.04 -9.71 -15.92
CA TYR A 353 18.12 -8.53 -15.07
C TYR A 353 16.82 -8.39 -14.27
N ILE A 354 16.91 -8.47 -12.95
CA ILE A 354 15.78 -8.31 -12.04
C ILE A 354 15.96 -7.00 -11.30
N SER A 355 15.12 -6.02 -11.64
CA SER A 355 15.13 -4.72 -10.99
C SER A 355 14.76 -4.83 -9.51
N ASP A 356 15.38 -4.02 -8.64
CA ASP A 356 14.92 -3.80 -7.28
C ASP A 356 13.53 -3.16 -7.32
N ARG A 357 12.52 -3.99 -7.09
CA ARG A 357 11.13 -3.54 -7.11
C ARG A 357 10.57 -3.55 -5.72
N TRP A 358 9.69 -2.58 -5.51
CA TRP A 358 9.02 -2.39 -4.25
C TRP A 358 7.81 -3.31 -4.17
N TRP A 359 7.70 -4.02 -3.05
CA TRP A 359 6.46 -4.67 -2.65
C TRP A 359 5.66 -3.69 -1.85
N TYR A 360 4.33 -3.67 -2.01
CA TYR A 360 3.56 -2.66 -1.31
C TYR A 360 2.16 -3.06 -0.92
N LEU A 361 1.72 -2.50 0.21
CA LEU A 361 0.32 -2.46 0.59
C LEU A 361 -0.29 -1.16 0.05
N TYR A 362 -1.42 -1.29 -0.61
CA TYR A 362 -2.23 -0.20 -1.13
C TYR A 362 -3.60 -0.19 -0.47
N ARG A 363 -4.03 1.00 -0.01
CA ARG A 363 -5.40 1.24 0.44
C ARG A 363 -5.90 2.58 -0.08
N SER A 364 -7.15 2.58 -0.56
CA SER A 364 -7.90 3.81 -0.85
C SER A 364 -8.91 4.05 0.28
N ILE A 365 -8.87 5.23 0.91
CA ILE A 365 -9.58 5.58 2.15
C ILE A 365 -10.08 7.04 2.15
N PRO A 366 -11.30 7.35 2.63
CA PRO A 366 -12.39 6.39 2.76
C PRO A 366 -12.72 5.79 1.38
N LYS A 367 -13.17 4.52 1.35
CA LYS A 367 -13.74 3.96 0.12
C LYS A 367 -14.88 4.92 -0.27
N PRO A 368 -14.93 5.46 -1.50
CA PRO A 368 -15.95 6.42 -1.91
C PRO A 368 -17.31 5.74 -1.81
N VAL A 369 -17.93 5.89 -0.65
CA VAL A 369 -19.27 5.46 -0.32
C VAL A 369 -19.79 6.60 0.54
N TYR A 370 -20.25 7.63 -0.18
CA TYR A 370 -20.90 8.84 0.31
C TYR A 370 -20.02 9.83 1.07
N SER A 371 -20.05 11.06 0.54
CA SER A 371 -19.50 12.28 1.10
C SER A 371 -19.60 12.34 2.62
N ALA A 372 -18.45 12.27 3.29
CA ALA A 372 -18.37 12.81 4.64
C ALA A 372 -18.59 14.31 4.49
N THR A 373 -19.83 14.75 4.66
CA THR A 373 -20.14 16.19 4.74
C THR A 373 -19.47 16.67 6.02
N TYR A 374 -18.25 17.18 5.88
CA TYR A 374 -17.56 17.78 7.02
C TYR A 374 -18.41 18.98 7.45
N PRO A 375 -18.82 19.06 8.73
CA PRO A 375 -19.77 20.08 9.14
C PRO A 375 -19.19 21.47 8.85
N PRO A 376 -20.02 22.45 8.45
CA PRO A 376 -19.59 23.83 8.37
C PRO A 376 -18.97 24.21 9.72
N ALA A 377 -17.88 24.99 9.69
CA ALA A 377 -17.23 25.49 10.90
C ALA A 377 -18.31 26.02 11.83
N THR A 378 -18.53 25.35 12.96
CA THR A 378 -19.45 25.84 13.97
C THR A 378 -18.90 27.20 14.37
N THR A 379 -19.67 28.25 14.08
CA THR A 379 -19.43 29.55 14.70
C THR A 379 -19.32 29.27 16.18
N THR A 380 -18.19 29.63 16.77
CA THR A 380 -17.92 29.46 18.18
C THR A 380 -19.03 30.22 18.90
N ALA A 381 -20.07 29.50 19.31
CA ALA A 381 -21.03 30.04 20.25
C ALA A 381 -20.20 30.35 21.48
N ALA A 382 -20.09 31.63 21.82
CA ALA A 382 -19.52 32.10 23.05
C ALA A 382 -20.32 31.45 24.20
N GLY A 383 -19.87 30.29 24.64
CA GLY A 383 -20.51 29.49 25.67
C GLY A 383 -20.26 30.12 27.02
N GLY A 384 -21.12 31.06 27.39
CA GLY A 384 -21.38 31.37 28.79
C GLY A 384 -21.81 30.08 29.49
N ILE A 385 -21.08 29.70 30.54
CA ILE A 385 -21.45 28.62 31.45
C ILE A 385 -22.71 29.09 32.18
N VAL A 386 -23.89 28.65 31.73
CA VAL A 386 -25.11 28.71 32.54
C VAL A 386 -25.26 27.35 33.20
N GLY A 387 -25.06 27.34 34.52
CA GLY A 387 -25.08 26.16 35.35
C GLY A 387 -26.40 25.39 35.31
N PHE A 388 -26.30 24.09 35.11
CA PHE A 388 -27.34 23.12 35.42
C PHE A 388 -26.99 22.45 36.76
N PHE A 389 -27.35 23.09 37.87
CA PHE A 389 -27.58 22.38 39.13
C PHE A 389 -29.09 22.34 39.35
N GLY A 390 -29.70 21.21 39.00
CA GLY A 390 -31.03 20.86 39.46
C GLY A 390 -30.95 20.46 40.93
N SER A 391 -31.51 21.30 41.81
CA SER A 391 -31.76 20.99 43.20
C SER A 391 -32.86 19.94 43.31
N GLY A 392 -32.47 18.69 43.56
CA GLY A 392 -33.38 17.61 43.96
C GLY A 392 -33.01 17.14 45.36
N THR A 393 -33.59 17.78 46.38
CA THR A 393 -33.52 17.38 47.78
C THR A 393 -34.24 16.04 47.97
N VAL A 394 -33.53 15.02 48.44
CA VAL A 394 -34.12 13.80 49.00
C VAL A 394 -33.95 13.88 50.52
N PHE A 395 -35.07 14.00 51.25
CA PHE A 395 -35.12 13.70 52.68
C PHE A 395 -35.57 12.25 52.87
N LEU A 396 -35.01 11.60 53.89
CA LEU A 396 -35.48 10.36 54.50
C LEU A 396 -36.91 10.50 55.04
#